data_AF-A0A9D2QR26-F1
#
_entry.id   AF-A0A9D2QR26-F1
#
_cell.length_a   1.000
_cell.length_b   1.000
_cell.length_c   1.000
_cell.angle_alpha   90.00
_cell.angle_beta   90.00
_cell.angle_gamma   90.00
#
_symmetry.space_group_name_H-M   'P 1'
#
loop_
_entity.id
_entity.type
_entity.pdbx_description
1 polymer ?
#
loop_
_entity_poly.entity_id
_entity_poly.type
_entity_poly.pdbx_seq_one_letter_code
_entity_poly.pdbx_strand_id
1 'polypeptide(L)'
;QTHFKSILSISDIQKLLEPIAQKYFPGEGSMDLTALYEEIMKLELEQIDPLAKDVTRKFSMANDSFQNVSDEEKDFLHKFAFICMLSFDVYVKKQVIENLIDQMSREEKNE
;
A
#
# COMPACT_ATOMS: atom_id res chain seq x y z
N GLN A 1 9.75 4.51 -2.67
CA GLN A 1 10.08 3.99 -1.31
C GLN A 1 9.88 4.96 -0.13
N THR A 2 9.59 6.26 -0.34
CA THR A 2 9.44 7.25 0.75
C THR A 2 8.23 7.02 1.68
N HIS A 3 7.31 6.13 1.31
CA HIS A 3 6.04 5.93 2.01
C HIS A 3 6.06 4.85 3.10
N PHE A 4 7.10 4.02 3.19
CA PHE A 4 7.12 2.93 4.17
C PHE A 4 6.97 3.42 5.61
N LYS A 5 7.62 4.53 5.96
CA LYS A 5 7.52 5.14 7.30
C LYS A 5 6.11 5.57 7.70
N SER A 6 5.21 5.78 6.73
CA SER A 6 3.82 6.17 7.00
C SER A 6 2.89 4.98 7.25
N ILE A 7 3.33 3.75 6.94
CA ILE A 7 2.46 2.55 6.93
C ILE A 7 3.05 1.43 7.81
N LEU A 8 4.37 1.30 7.86
CA LEU A 8 5.10 0.18 8.47
C LEU A 8 5.90 0.61 9.71
N SER A 9 6.14 -0.36 10.60
CA SER A 9 7.03 -0.16 11.74
C SER A 9 8.50 -0.08 11.29
N ILE A 10 9.37 0.52 12.12
CA ILE A 10 10.81 0.57 11.85
C ILE A 10 11.39 -0.83 11.74
N SER A 11 10.91 -1.78 12.57
CA SER A 11 11.37 -3.17 12.53
C SER A 11 11.01 -3.85 11.22
N ASP A 12 9.82 -3.61 10.69
CA ASP A 12 9.38 -4.22 9.44
C ASP A 12 10.12 -3.63 8.23
N ILE A 13 10.42 -2.32 8.27
CA ILE A 13 11.27 -1.66 7.28
C ILE A 13 12.66 -2.29 7.27
N GLN A 14 13.25 -2.56 8.43
CA GLN A 14 14.56 -3.18 8.53
C GLN A 14 14.56 -4.58 7.92
N LYS A 15 13.62 -5.44 8.34
CA LYS A 15 13.46 -6.79 7.78
C LYS A 15 13.31 -6.79 6.25
N LEU A 16 12.57 -5.84 5.71
CA LEU A 16 12.36 -5.74 4.26
C LEU A 16 13.63 -5.30 3.51
N LEU A 17 14.36 -4.34 4.05
CA LEU A 17 15.50 -3.73 3.35
C LEU A 17 16.82 -4.47 3.56
N GLU A 18 16.98 -5.20 4.65
CA GLU A 18 18.24 -5.84 5.02
C GLU A 18 18.73 -6.88 3.99
N PRO A 19 17.89 -7.79 3.46
CA PRO A 19 18.31 -8.72 2.40
C PRO A 19 18.70 -7.99 1.09
N ILE A 20 18.00 -6.90 0.77
CA ILE A 20 18.30 -6.09 -0.41
C ILE A 20 19.64 -5.37 -0.24
N ALA A 21 19.87 -4.79 0.93
CA ALA A 21 21.11 -4.09 1.26
C ALA A 21 22.31 -5.05 1.24
N GLN A 22 22.17 -6.26 1.79
CA GLN A 22 23.24 -7.24 1.81
C GLN A 22 23.58 -7.78 0.42
N LYS A 23 22.58 -8.01 -0.44
CA LYS A 23 22.79 -8.67 -1.75
C LYS A 23 23.05 -7.70 -2.90
N TYR A 24 22.33 -6.58 -2.96
CA TYR A 24 22.34 -5.71 -4.13
C TYR A 24 23.23 -4.47 -3.95
N PHE A 25 23.50 -4.00 -2.72
CA PHE A 25 24.40 -2.85 -2.52
C PHE A 25 25.87 -3.17 -2.83
N PRO A 26 26.40 -4.37 -2.48
CA PRO A 26 27.76 -4.76 -2.86
C PRO A 26 27.90 -5.13 -4.35
N GLY A 27 26.79 -5.18 -5.11
CA GLY A 27 26.79 -5.61 -6.51
C GLY A 27 26.83 -7.12 -6.71
N GLU A 28 26.53 -7.91 -5.68
CA GLU A 28 26.50 -9.38 -5.72
C GLU A 28 25.16 -9.95 -6.25
N GLY A 29 24.21 -9.07 -6.57
CA GLY A 29 22.93 -9.41 -7.16
C GLY A 29 23.04 -9.83 -8.63
N SER A 30 22.01 -10.50 -9.13
CA SER A 30 21.89 -10.86 -10.56
C SER A 30 21.56 -9.68 -11.47
N MET A 31 21.23 -8.53 -10.88
CA MET A 31 21.01 -7.25 -11.54
C MET A 31 21.56 -6.15 -10.64
N ASP A 32 21.88 -5.00 -11.22
CA ASP A 32 22.27 -3.85 -10.43
C ASP A 32 21.07 -3.23 -9.69
N LEU A 33 21.40 -2.43 -8.67
CA LEU A 33 20.41 -1.80 -7.81
C LEU A 33 19.51 -0.82 -8.59
N THR A 34 20.04 -0.17 -9.62
CA THR A 34 19.28 0.79 -10.43
C THR A 34 18.20 0.07 -11.23
N ALA A 35 18.54 -1.01 -11.92
CA ALA A 35 17.60 -1.84 -12.67
C ALA A 35 16.50 -2.41 -11.75
N LEU A 36 16.85 -2.82 -10.53
CA LEU A 36 15.87 -3.25 -9.52
C LEU A 36 14.86 -2.14 -9.20
N TYR A 37 15.35 -0.92 -8.95
CA TYR A 37 14.47 0.22 -8.67
C TYR A 37 13.63 0.64 -9.86
N GLU A 38 14.19 0.63 -11.06
CA GLU A 38 13.49 0.98 -12.30
C GLU A 38 12.33 0.02 -12.58
N GLU A 39 12.53 -1.28 -12.37
CA GLU A 39 11.46 -2.27 -12.53
C GLU A 39 10.34 -2.05 -11.50
N ILE A 40 10.68 -1.82 -10.22
CA ILE A 40 9.69 -1.50 -9.18
C ILE A 40 8.92 -0.22 -9.55
N MET A 41 9.61 0.82 -10.01
CA MET A 41 8.97 2.07 -10.43
C MET A 41 8.01 1.86 -11.59
N LYS A 42 8.40 1.06 -12.59
CA LYS A 42 7.53 0.74 -13.72
C LYS A 42 6.24 0.06 -13.26
N LEU A 43 6.34 -0.91 -12.35
CA LEU A 43 5.18 -1.57 -11.75
C LEU A 43 4.29 -0.56 -10.99
N GLU A 44 4.88 0.36 -10.22
CA GLU A 44 4.13 1.42 -9.52
C GLU A 44 3.39 2.34 -10.51
N LEU A 45 4.04 2.72 -11.62
CA LEU A 45 3.45 3.56 -12.66
C LEU A 45 2.23 2.90 -13.32
N GLU A 46 2.31 1.60 -13.62
CA GLU A 46 1.21 0.82 -14.20
C GLU A 46 -0.02 0.76 -13.27
N GLN A 47 0.16 0.96 -11.96
CA GLN A 47 -0.92 0.95 -10.98
C GLN A 47 -1.62 2.31 -10.81
N ILE A 48 -1.08 3.41 -11.33
CA ILE A 48 -1.66 4.76 -11.15
C ILE A 48 -3.10 4.83 -11.67
N ASP A 49 -3.32 4.43 -12.92
CA ASP A 49 -4.64 4.51 -13.55
C ASP A 49 -5.69 3.59 -12.89
N PRO A 50 -5.39 2.32 -12.59
CA PRO A 50 -6.28 1.46 -11.80
C PRO A 50 -6.65 2.05 -10.44
N LEU A 51 -5.67 2.59 -9.70
CA LEU A 51 -5.94 3.22 -8.40
C LEU A 51 -6.84 4.45 -8.55
N ALA A 52 -6.58 5.32 -9.53
CA ALA A 52 -7.40 6.50 -9.76
C ALA A 52 -8.87 6.11 -10.06
N LYS A 53 -9.08 5.12 -10.94
CA LYS A 53 -10.42 4.60 -11.26
C LYS A 53 -11.13 4.02 -10.04
N ASP A 54 -10.41 3.29 -9.22
CA ASP A 54 -10.95 2.69 -8.01
C ASP A 54 -11.34 3.76 -6.97
N VAL A 55 -10.53 4.80 -6.79
CA VAL A 55 -10.85 5.96 -5.93
C VAL A 55 -12.13 6.66 -6.43
N THR A 56 -12.24 6.93 -7.73
CA THR A 56 -13.44 7.54 -8.31
C THR A 56 -14.69 6.65 -8.12
N ARG A 57 -14.54 5.33 -8.30
CA ARG A 57 -15.64 4.38 -8.07
C ARG A 57 -16.11 4.41 -6.62
N LYS A 58 -15.19 4.44 -5.65
CA LYS A 58 -15.52 4.53 -4.22
C LYS A 58 -16.21 5.84 -3.88
N PHE A 59 -15.79 6.94 -4.50
CA PHE A 59 -16.46 8.23 -4.34
C PHE A 59 -17.91 8.18 -4.84
N SER A 60 -18.15 7.58 -6.01
CA SER A 60 -19.52 7.37 -6.53
C SER A 60 -20.34 6.52 -5.56
N MET A 61 -19.81 5.38 -5.09
CA MET A 61 -20.51 4.51 -4.15
C MET A 61 -20.88 5.23 -2.84
N ALA A 62 -19.99 6.07 -2.33
CA ALA A 62 -20.27 6.89 -1.15
C ALA A 62 -21.37 7.92 -1.42
N ASN A 63 -21.37 8.59 -2.59
CA ASN A 63 -22.40 9.54 -2.97
C ASN A 63 -23.77 8.89 -3.26
N ASP A 64 -23.77 7.64 -3.69
CA ASP A 64 -25.00 6.85 -3.93
C ASP A 64 -25.59 6.31 -2.62
N SER A 65 -24.85 6.36 -1.51
CA SER A 65 -25.32 5.96 -0.18
C SER A 65 -26.19 7.04 0.50
N PHE A 66 -26.88 6.68 1.59
CA PHE A 66 -27.67 7.62 2.43
C PHE A 66 -28.66 8.52 1.69
N GLN A 67 -29.30 8.04 0.61
CA GLN A 67 -30.23 8.87 -0.18
C GLN A 67 -31.49 9.33 0.58
N ASN A 68 -31.80 8.69 1.71
CA ASN A 68 -33.01 8.94 2.50
C ASN A 68 -32.80 9.88 3.69
N VAL A 69 -31.62 10.50 3.81
CA VAL A 69 -31.31 11.47 4.89
C VAL A 69 -31.60 12.89 4.46
N SER A 70 -31.63 13.84 5.41
CA SER A 70 -31.81 15.26 5.12
C SER A 70 -30.64 15.81 4.29
N ASP A 71 -30.89 16.84 3.47
CA ASP A 71 -29.84 17.48 2.66
C ASP A 71 -28.73 18.09 3.55
N GLU A 72 -29.06 18.51 4.76
CA GLU A 72 -28.11 19.05 5.75
C GLU A 72 -27.09 18.00 6.21
N GLU A 73 -27.50 16.73 6.34
CA GLU A 73 -26.64 15.63 6.82
C GLU A 73 -25.94 14.90 5.66
N LYS A 74 -26.52 14.96 4.46
CA LYS A 74 -26.12 14.15 3.31
C LYS A 74 -24.66 14.36 2.90
N ASP A 75 -24.20 15.61 2.80
CA ASP A 75 -22.83 15.95 2.42
C ASP A 75 -21.79 15.40 3.43
N PHE A 76 -22.08 15.52 4.73
CA PHE A 76 -21.21 14.98 5.76
C PHE A 76 -21.15 13.45 5.70
N LEU A 77 -22.30 12.79 5.59
CA LEU A 77 -22.38 11.32 5.57
C LEU A 77 -21.71 10.72 4.32
N HIS A 78 -21.82 11.37 3.16
CA HIS A 78 -21.10 10.96 1.94
C HIS A 78 -19.58 11.07 2.11
N LYS A 79 -19.09 12.20 2.63
CA LYS A 79 -17.66 12.39 2.94
C LYS A 79 -17.17 11.35 3.96
N PHE A 80 -17.95 11.13 5.01
CA PHE A 80 -17.63 10.15 6.04
C PHE A 80 -17.53 8.72 5.46
N ALA A 81 -18.53 8.29 4.68
CA ALA A 81 -18.47 6.99 4.01
C ALA A 81 -17.28 6.86 3.07
N PHE A 82 -16.97 7.90 2.28
CA PHE A 82 -15.82 7.87 1.39
C PHE A 82 -14.51 7.73 2.17
N ILE A 83 -14.34 8.48 3.26
CA ILE A 83 -13.18 8.36 4.17
C ILE A 83 -13.10 6.94 4.75
N CYS A 84 -14.21 6.36 5.21
CA CYS A 84 -14.25 4.99 5.71
C CYS A 84 -13.82 3.98 4.65
N MET A 85 -14.28 4.12 3.40
CA MET A 85 -13.89 3.22 2.31
C MET A 85 -12.40 3.28 2.01
N LEU A 86 -11.82 4.48 1.92
CA LEU A 86 -10.38 4.66 1.71
C LEU A 86 -9.57 4.13 2.91
N SER A 87 -10.05 4.36 4.12
CA SER A 87 -9.40 3.88 5.35
C SER A 87 -9.38 2.36 5.42
N PHE A 88 -10.47 1.72 5.00
CA PHE A 88 -10.56 0.26 4.91
C PHE A 88 -9.55 -0.32 3.91
N ASP A 89 -9.40 0.30 2.72
CA ASP A 89 -8.38 -0.14 1.76
C ASP A 89 -6.97 -0.09 2.35
N VAL A 90 -6.63 1.02 3.02
CA VAL A 90 -5.32 1.20 3.64
C VAL A 90 -5.10 0.16 4.74
N TYR A 91 -6.12 -0.10 5.57
CA TYR A 91 -6.07 -1.11 6.60
C TYR A 91 -5.82 -2.51 6.03
N VAL A 92 -6.59 -2.93 5.03
CA VAL A 92 -6.43 -4.26 4.40
C VAL A 92 -5.06 -4.39 3.74
N LYS A 93 -4.62 -3.38 2.98
CA LYS A 93 -3.30 -3.36 2.36
C LYS A 93 -2.19 -3.45 3.40
N LYS A 94 -2.31 -2.72 4.51
CA LYS A 94 -1.35 -2.77 5.62
C LYS A 94 -1.25 -4.18 6.21
N GLN A 95 -2.38 -4.82 6.49
CA GLN A 95 -2.39 -6.20 7.01
C GLN A 95 -1.76 -7.20 6.04
N VAL A 96 -1.98 -7.05 4.74
CA VAL A 96 -1.31 -7.90 3.74
C VAL A 96 0.20 -7.70 3.77
N ILE A 97 0.68 -6.45 3.83
CA ILE A 97 2.11 -6.14 3.88
C ILE A 97 2.76 -6.69 5.15
N GLU A 98 2.16 -6.46 6.32
CA GLU A 98 2.66 -6.97 7.61
C GLU A 98 2.75 -8.50 7.61
N ASN A 99 1.72 -9.18 7.09
CA ASN A 99 1.73 -10.65 6.98
C ASN A 99 2.82 -11.17 6.04
N LEU A 100 3.08 -10.49 4.92
CA LEU A 100 4.16 -10.89 3.99
C LEU A 100 5.54 -10.74 4.64
N ILE A 101 5.79 -9.64 5.35
CA ILE A 101 7.06 -9.41 6.06
C ILE A 101 7.27 -10.45 7.17
N ASP A 102 6.20 -10.81 7.89
CA ASP A 102 6.25 -11.84 8.92
C ASP A 102 6.53 -13.24 8.33
N GLN A 103 6.04 -13.55 7.12
CA GLN A 103 6.35 -14.80 6.43
C GLN A 103 7.84 -14.86 6.05
N MET A 104 8.38 -13.80 5.46
CA MET A 104 9.81 -13.71 5.12
C MET A 104 10.69 -13.94 6.35
N SER A 105 10.32 -13.35 7.49
CA SER A 105 11.05 -13.50 8.77
C SER A 105 10.99 -14.92 9.36
N ARG A 106 9.99 -15.73 8.99
CA ARG A 106 9.86 -17.12 9.47
C ARG A 106 10.67 -18.08 8.60
N GLU A 107 10.75 -17.82 7.30
CA GLU A 107 11.56 -18.60 6.36
C GLU A 107 13.04 -18.50 6.72
N GLU A 108 13.54 -17.31 7.04
CA GLU A 108 14.92 -17.09 7.52
C GLU A 108 15.30 -17.85 8.81
N LYS A 109 14.33 -18.24 9.64
CA LYS A 109 14.58 -19.00 10.88
C LYS A 109 14.56 -20.51 10.71
N ASN A 110 14.07 -20.99 9.57
CA ASN A 110 13.92 -22.41 9.26
C ASN A 110 15.02 -22.92 8.33
N GLU A 111 15.95 -22.05 7.89
CA GLU A 111 17.21 -22.36 7.23
C GLU A 111 18.39 -22.27 8.21
#